data_AF-A0A0A9DLS1-F1
#
_entry.id   AF-A0A0A9DLS1-F1
#
_cell.length_a   1.000
_cell.length_b   1.000
_cell.length_c   1.000
_cell.angle_alpha   90.00
_cell.angle_beta   90.00
_cell.angle_gamma   90.00
#
_symmetry.space_group_name_H-M   'P 1'
#
loop_
_entity.id
_entity.type
_entity.pdbx_description
1 polymer ?
#
loop_
_entity_poly.entity_id
_entity_poly.type
_entity_poly.pdbx_seq_one_letter_code
_entity_poly.pdbx_strand_id
1 'polypeptide(L)'
;MILHSGKYESGDRLSPEHEKAILERLLPYHPQYEKKIGCGIDYITVGLHPEFKNSRCLFIVRKDGEQVDFSFWKCIKGLIRKKYPLYADSFILRHFRRRQDY
;
A
#
# COMPACT_ATOMS: atom_id res chain seq x y z
N MET A 1 -11.39 -2.60 -5.28
CA MET A 1 -9.97 -2.38 -4.93
C MET A 1 -9.57 -0.99 -5.44
N ILE A 2 -9.06 -0.09 -4.59
CA ILE A 2 -8.80 1.34 -4.93
C ILE A 2 -7.97 1.47 -6.22
N LEU A 3 -6.89 0.69 -6.35
CA LEU A 3 -5.94 0.74 -7.47
C LEU A 3 -6.50 0.32 -8.84
N HIS A 4 -7.50 -0.57 -8.89
CA HIS A 4 -8.06 -1.11 -10.15
C HIS A 4 -9.53 -0.74 -10.36
N SER A 5 -10.06 0.19 -9.56
CA SER A 5 -11.46 0.61 -9.64
C SER A 5 -11.74 1.61 -10.76
N GLY A 6 -10.70 2.13 -11.44
CA GLY A 6 -10.83 3.23 -12.40
C GLY A 6 -11.13 4.60 -11.76
N LYS A 7 -11.35 4.65 -10.45
CA LYS A 7 -11.70 5.89 -9.72
C LYS A 7 -10.56 6.91 -9.61
N TYR A 8 -9.32 6.46 -9.76
CA TYR A 8 -8.13 7.29 -9.63
C TYR A 8 -7.19 7.04 -10.81
N GLU A 9 -6.70 8.12 -11.40
CA GLU A 9 -5.64 8.16 -12.38
C GLU A 9 -4.26 8.31 -11.72
N SER A 10 -3.20 8.20 -12.52
CA SER A 10 -1.84 8.39 -12.04
C SER A 10 -1.61 9.87 -11.73
N GLY A 11 -1.20 10.18 -10.50
CA GLY A 11 -1.06 11.54 -9.99
C GLY A 11 -2.23 11.99 -9.11
N ASP A 12 -3.36 11.28 -9.12
CA ASP A 12 -4.52 11.66 -8.32
C ASP A 12 -4.24 11.47 -6.83
N ARG A 13 -4.64 12.47 -6.05
CA ARG A 13 -4.72 12.36 -4.59
C ARG A 13 -5.94 11.52 -4.22
N LEU A 14 -5.78 10.63 -3.24
CA LEU A 14 -6.92 9.89 -2.71
C LEU A 14 -7.92 10.81 -2.02
N SER A 15 -9.19 10.42 -2.03
CA SER A 15 -10.18 11.17 -1.23
C SER A 15 -9.87 11.01 0.26
N PRO A 16 -10.24 11.98 1.10
CA PRO A 16 -9.96 11.93 2.54
C PRO A 16 -10.41 10.63 3.22
N GLU A 17 -11.54 10.05 2.79
CA GLU A 17 -12.07 8.81 3.34
C GLU A 17 -11.20 7.60 3.00
N HIS A 18 -10.74 7.52 1.75
CA HIS A 18 -9.85 6.44 1.30
C HIS A 18 -8.46 6.59 1.88
N GLU A 19 -7.94 7.81 1.95
CA GLU A 19 -6.66 8.12 2.57
C GLU A 19 -6.69 7.69 4.04
N LYS A 20 -7.70 8.12 4.80
CA LYS A 20 -7.90 7.73 6.20
C LYS A 20 -7.98 6.21 6.38
N ALA A 21 -8.73 5.52 5.52
CA ALA A 21 -8.84 4.07 5.59
C ALA A 21 -7.48 3.37 5.39
N ILE A 22 -6.65 3.86 4.46
CA ILE A 22 -5.31 3.31 4.24
C ILE A 22 -4.38 3.62 5.40
N LEU A 23 -4.38 4.88 5.87
CA LEU A 23 -3.50 5.34 6.95
C LEU A 23 -3.78 4.65 8.29
N GLU A 24 -5.05 4.44 8.63
CA GLU A 24 -5.43 3.87 9.93
C GLU A 24 -5.48 2.34 9.91
N ARG A 25 -5.93 1.74 8.79
CA ARG A 25 -6.25 0.31 8.76
C ARG A 25 -5.22 -0.56 8.07
N LEU A 26 -4.37 0.01 7.21
CA LEU A 26 -3.46 -0.77 6.38
C LEU A 26 -1.99 -0.42 6.63
N LEU A 27 -1.64 0.85 6.46
CA LEU A 27 -0.26 1.31 6.57
C LEU A 27 0.44 0.87 7.87
N PRO A 28 -0.21 0.87 9.06
CA PRO A 28 0.41 0.44 10.32
C PRO A 28 0.86 -1.02 10.34
N TYR A 29 0.40 -1.84 9.40
CA TYR A 29 0.77 -3.23 9.26
C TYR A 29 1.90 -3.45 8.23
N HIS A 30 2.38 -2.39 7.57
CA HIS A 30 3.52 -2.52 6.68
C HIS A 30 4.80 -2.83 7.49
N PRO A 31 5.63 -3.82 7.10
CA PRO A 31 6.82 -4.19 7.87
C PRO A 31 7.88 -3.07 7.97
N GLN A 32 7.78 -2.06 7.11
CA GLN A 32 8.65 -0.87 7.10
C GLN A 32 7.84 0.40 7.42
N TYR A 33 6.79 0.30 8.25
CA TYR A 33 5.86 1.40 8.55
C TYR A 33 6.58 2.71 8.90
N GLU A 34 7.46 2.69 9.89
CA GLU A 34 8.19 3.88 10.36
C GLU A 34 9.03 4.49 9.25
N LYS A 35 9.78 3.65 8.51
CA LYS A 35 10.56 4.08 7.36
C LYS A 35 9.69 4.69 6.27
N LYS A 36 8.45 4.22 6.06
CA LYS A 36 7.55 4.76 5.03
C LYS A 36 6.97 6.11 5.45
N ILE A 37 6.65 6.32 6.72
CA ILE A 37 6.22 7.63 7.25
C ILE A 37 7.33 8.68 7.19
N GLY A 38 8.54 8.33 7.62
CA GLY A 38 9.66 9.28 7.67
C GLY A 38 9.33 10.53 8.48
N CYS A 39 9.44 11.71 7.87
CA CYS A 39 9.16 13.01 8.48
C CYS A 39 7.66 13.33 8.63
N GLY A 40 6.77 12.42 8.21
CA GLY A 40 5.32 12.60 8.28
C GLY A 40 4.68 12.63 6.90
N ILE A 41 3.40 12.25 6.86
CA ILE A 41 2.60 12.14 5.64
C ILE A 41 1.89 13.47 5.38
N ASP A 42 1.94 13.94 4.14
CA ASP A 42 1.10 15.03 3.64
C ASP A 42 -0.16 14.47 2.97
N TYR A 43 0.01 13.54 2.01
CA TYR A 43 -1.10 12.84 1.36
C TYR A 43 -0.71 11.52 0.72
N ILE A 44 -1.73 10.76 0.26
CA ILE A 44 -1.53 9.55 -0.54
C ILE A 44 -1.98 9.81 -1.98
N THR A 45 -1.16 9.36 -2.93
CA THR A 45 -1.47 9.40 -4.36
C THR A 45 -1.32 8.04 -5.03
N VAL A 46 -1.99 7.86 -6.16
CA VAL A 46 -1.85 6.68 -7.03
C VAL A 46 -0.86 7.02 -8.13
N GLY A 47 0.05 6.11 -8.46
CA GLY A 47 0.98 6.30 -9.58
C GLY A 47 1.29 4.99 -10.29
N LEU A 48 1.87 5.10 -11.49
CA LEU A 48 2.48 3.94 -12.15
C LEU A 48 3.82 3.64 -11.48
N HIS A 49 4.14 2.35 -11.32
CA HIS A 49 5.45 1.97 -10.80
C HIS A 49 6.54 2.42 -11.79
N PRO A 50 7.60 3.11 -11.35
CA PRO A 50 8.60 3.70 -12.24
C PRO A 50 9.31 2.65 -13.10
N GLU A 51 9.54 1.45 -12.55
CA GLU A 51 10.16 0.33 -13.28
C GLU A 51 9.15 -0.59 -14.00
N PHE A 52 7.91 -0.68 -13.51
CA PHE A 52 6.89 -1.62 -14.01
C PHE A 52 5.64 -0.84 -14.43
N LYS A 53 5.70 -0.23 -15.61
CA LYS A 53 4.69 0.72 -16.12
C LYS A 53 3.27 0.17 -16.22
N ASN A 54 3.10 -1.15 -16.16
CA ASN A 54 1.79 -1.81 -16.16
C ASN A 54 1.19 -1.99 -14.76
N SER A 55 1.91 -1.65 -13.69
CA SER A 55 1.47 -1.80 -12.31
C SER A 55 1.17 -0.45 -11.66
N ARG A 56 -0.03 -0.31 -11.10
CA ARG A 56 -0.44 0.86 -10.30
C ARG A 56 -0.08 0.63 -8.84
N CYS A 57 0.53 1.63 -8.22
CA CYS A 57 1.01 1.59 -6.84
C CYS A 57 0.48 2.80 -6.05
N LEU A 58 0.48 2.65 -4.72
CA LEU A 58 0.20 3.75 -3.80
C LEU A 58 1.51 4.40 -3.39
N PHE A 59 1.51 5.72 -3.33
CA PHE A 59 2.64 6.52 -2.89
C PHE A 59 2.23 7.42 -1.74
N ILE A 60 3.10 7.49 -0.74
CA ILE A 60 3.04 8.49 0.31
C ILE A 60 3.83 9.69 -0.20
N VAL A 61 3.18 10.86 -0.25
CA VAL A 61 3.89 12.13 -0.36
C VAL A 61 4.10 12.64 1.05
N ARG A 62 5.37 12.84 1.40
CA ARG A 62 5.80 13.32 2.71
C ARG A 62 5.75 14.83 2.80
N LYS A 63 5.81 15.36 4.02
CA LYS A 63 5.83 16.80 4.29
C LYS A 63 7.05 17.53 3.73
N ASP A 64 8.15 16.81 3.50
CA ASP A 64 9.36 17.33 2.84
C ASP A 64 9.29 17.26 1.30
N GLY A 65 8.16 16.78 0.75
CA GLY A 65 7.95 16.62 -0.69
C GLY A 65 8.50 15.32 -1.26
N GLU A 66 9.17 14.47 -0.46
CA GLU A 66 9.63 13.16 -0.92
C GLU A 66 8.44 12.23 -1.19
N GLN A 67 8.48 11.53 -2.31
CA GLN A 67 7.48 10.54 -2.68
C GLN A 67 8.03 9.13 -2.45
N VAL A 68 7.32 8.32 -1.66
CA VAL A 68 7.74 6.96 -1.31
C VAL A 68 6.62 5.98 -1.60
N ASP A 69 6.91 4.97 -2.42
CA ASP A 69 5.97 3.89 -2.73
C ASP A 69 5.64 3.05 -1.48
N PHE A 70 4.49 2.39 -1.45
CA PHE A 70 4.30 1.26 -0.54
C PHE A 70 3.38 0.20 -1.13
N SER A 71 3.64 -1.04 -0.74
CA SER A 71 2.86 -2.16 -1.26
C SER A 71 1.63 -2.41 -0.40
N PHE A 72 0.45 -2.20 -0.98
CA PHE A 72 -0.83 -2.57 -0.39
C PHE A 72 -0.83 -4.03 0.10
N TRP A 73 -0.26 -4.94 -0.70
CA TRP A 73 -0.19 -6.37 -0.34
C TRP A 73 0.71 -6.64 0.86
N LYS A 74 1.80 -5.89 1.04
CA LYS A 74 2.64 -6.01 2.24
C LYS A 74 1.84 -5.60 3.49
N CYS A 75 1.04 -4.54 3.40
CA CYS A 75 0.13 -4.13 4.49
C CYS A 75 -0.89 -5.23 4.84
N ILE A 76 -1.58 -5.80 3.85
CA ILE A 76 -2.56 -6.87 4.07
C ILE A 76 -1.91 -8.11 4.70
N LYS A 77 -0.75 -8.53 4.19
CA LYS A 77 -0.01 -9.67 4.75
C LYS A 77 0.40 -9.43 6.20
N GLY A 78 0.85 -8.22 6.53
CA GLY A 78 1.15 -7.84 7.91
C GLY A 78 -0.08 -7.83 8.80
N LEU A 79 -1.24 -7.38 8.30
CA LEU A 79 -2.50 -7.40 9.02
C LEU A 79 -2.93 -8.83 9.34
N ILE A 80 -2.88 -9.72 8.35
CA ILE A 80 -3.23 -11.14 8.54
C ILE A 80 -2.31 -11.77 9.59
N ARG A 81 -0.99 -11.54 9.50
CA ARG A 81 -0.02 -12.04 10.48
C ARG A 81 -0.28 -11.54 11.89
N LYS A 82 -0.64 -10.27 12.04
CA LYS A 82 -0.90 -9.66 13.35
C LYS A 82 -2.23 -10.09 13.96
N LYS A 83 -3.28 -10.29 13.16
CA LYS A 83 -4.63 -10.65 13.65
C LYS A 83 -4.87 -12.16 13.73
N TYR A 84 -4.25 -12.97 12.88
CA TYR A 84 -4.51 -14.40 12.75
C TYR A 84 -3.20 -15.23 12.73
N PRO A 85 -2.35 -15.12 13.77
CA PRO A 85 -0.97 -15.61 13.72
C PRO A 85 -0.85 -17.12 13.46
N LEU A 86 -1.75 -17.93 14.02
CA LEU A 86 -1.67 -19.41 13.96
C LEU A 86 -1.73 -19.98 12.53
N TYR A 87 -2.47 -19.31 11.62
CA TYR A 87 -2.68 -19.80 10.24
C TYR A 87 -2.27 -18.75 9.19
N ALA A 88 -1.61 -17.68 9.61
CA ALA A 88 -1.32 -16.56 8.73
C ALA A 88 -0.49 -16.98 7.51
N ASP A 89 0.60 -17.71 7.72
CA ASP A 89 1.50 -18.04 6.61
C ASP A 89 0.91 -19.07 5.64
N SER A 90 0.19 -20.08 6.14
CA SER A 90 -0.50 -21.05 5.28
C SER A 90 -1.62 -20.38 4.47
N PHE A 91 -2.40 -19.50 5.10
CA PHE A 91 -3.40 -18.69 4.42
C PHE A 91 -2.77 -17.75 3.38
N ILE A 92 -1.68 -17.07 3.75
CA ILE A 92 -0.98 -16.15 2.87
C ILE A 92 -0.43 -16.87 1.64
N LEU A 93 0.19 -18.03 1.84
CA LEU A 93 0.77 -18.84 0.78
C LEU A 93 -0.30 -19.37 -0.19
N ARG A 94 -1.47 -19.77 0.34
CA ARG A 94 -2.58 -20.29 -0.47
C ARG A 94 -3.29 -19.20 -1.27
N HIS A 95 -3.51 -18.02 -0.70
CA HIS A 95 -4.39 -17.00 -1.28
C HIS A 95 -3.67 -15.79 -1.89
N PHE A 96 -2.42 -15.52 -1.50
CA PHE A 96 -1.63 -14.37 -2.00
C PHE A 96 -0.28 -14.80 -2.57
N ARG A 97 -0.23 -16.02 -3.14
CA ARG A 97 0.89 -16.53 -3.92
C ARG A 97 1.19 -15.52 -5.04
N ARG A 98 2.47 -15.16 -5.21
CA ARG A 98 2.91 -14.21 -6.25
C ARG A 98 2.39 -14.71 -7.61
N ARG A 99 1.50 -13.95 -8.26
CA ARG A 99 1.60 -13.82 -9.72
C ARG A 99 2.90 -13.07 -9.95
N GLN A 100 3.92 -13.81 -10.33
CA GLN A 100 5.19 -13.25 -10.76
C GLN A 100 4.94 -12.79 -12.19
N ASP A 101 4.29 -11.64 -12.34
CA ASP A 101 4.17 -10.99 -13.63
C ASP A 101 5.55 -10.39 -13.90
N TYR A 102 6.24 -11.00 -14.87
CA TYR A 102 7.57 -10.62 -15.38
C TYR A 102 7.53 -9.22 -16.02
#